data_AF-A0A354NYE0-F1
#
_entry.id   AF-A0A354NYE0-F1
#
_cell.length_a   1.000
_cell.length_b   1.000
_cell.length_c   1.000
_cell.angle_alpha   90.00
_cell.angle_beta   90.00
_cell.angle_gamma   90.00
#
_symmetry.space_group_name_H-M   'P 1'
#
loop_
_entity.id
_entity.type
_entity.pdbx_description
1 polymer ?
#
loop_
_entity_poly.entity_id
_entity_poly.type
_entity_poly.pdbx_seq_one_letter_code
_entity_poly.pdbx_strand_id
1 'polypeptide(L)'
;MTVEQGVYYALGGLGLFVFLSVIVLILTWGERKALARIHMRMGPMRVGFQGTLQPLADTIKLVTKEDILPSWADRRVYWIAPVAVFLPALLLWVTIPLGRDLVLRNLELGLFYITAISVLSVMGLLMAGWGSANKYAMLGGLRAAGQLISYEIPFIMSILGVAMLVQSLNLITIVDGQANYGYALVQPLGLFIFLMAGLAEVGGTPLDIY
;
A
#
# COMPACT_ATOMS: atom_id res chain seq x y z
N MET A 1 9.81 -1.06 -27.59
CA MET A 1 9.39 -2.29 -26.90
C MET A 1 9.00 -3.28 -27.97
N THR A 2 9.65 -4.44 -28.01
CA THR A 2 9.19 -5.54 -28.87
C THR A 2 7.90 -6.12 -28.28
N VAL A 3 7.03 -6.70 -29.12
CA VAL A 3 5.75 -7.29 -28.69
C VAL A 3 5.97 -8.33 -27.57
N GLU A 4 7.04 -9.11 -27.67
CA GLU A 4 7.44 -10.12 -26.67
C GLU A 4 7.75 -9.50 -25.29
N GLN A 5 8.45 -8.36 -25.25
CA GLN A 5 8.70 -7.65 -23.99
C GLN A 5 7.40 -7.14 -23.37
N GLY A 6 6.45 -6.66 -24.20
CA GLY A 6 5.14 -6.24 -23.75
C GLY A 6 4.36 -7.39 -23.09
N VAL A 7 4.39 -8.58 -23.69
CA VAL A 7 3.73 -9.78 -23.14
C VAL A 7 4.39 -10.22 -21.83
N TYR A 8 5.73 -10.21 -21.74
CA TYR A 8 6.44 -10.56 -20.51
C TYR A 8 6.05 -9.65 -19.34
N TYR A 9 6.03 -8.33 -19.54
CA TYR A 9 5.63 -7.39 -18.48
C TYR A 9 4.15 -7.51 -18.12
N ALA A 10 3.27 -7.80 -19.09
CA ALA A 10 1.86 -8.03 -18.83
C ALA A 10 1.64 -9.30 -17.98
N LEU A 11 2.30 -10.41 -18.32
CA LEU A 11 2.25 -11.66 -17.54
C LEU A 11 2.88 -11.48 -16.16
N GLY A 12 4.02 -10.79 -16.06
CA GLY A 12 4.65 -10.45 -14.79
C GLY A 12 3.74 -9.61 -13.91
N GLY A 13 3.07 -8.59 -14.49
CA GLY A 13 2.13 -7.73 -13.77
C GLY A 13 0.88 -8.48 -13.29
N LEU A 14 0.32 -9.36 -14.12
CA LEU A 14 -0.79 -10.24 -13.71
C LEU A 14 -0.37 -11.20 -12.60
N GLY A 15 0.81 -11.82 -12.72
CA GLY A 15 1.36 -12.68 -11.67
C GLY A 15 1.55 -11.93 -10.35
N LEU A 16 2.08 -10.71 -10.40
CA LEU A 16 2.23 -9.84 -9.24
C LEU A 16 0.88 -9.49 -8.62
N PHE A 17 -0.12 -9.12 -9.42
CA PHE A 17 -1.47 -8.82 -8.94
C PHE A 17 -2.11 -10.00 -8.21
N VAL A 18 -2.01 -11.21 -8.77
CA VAL A 18 -2.52 -12.43 -8.14
C VAL A 18 -1.76 -12.72 -6.84
N PHE A 19 -0.44 -12.60 -6.85
CA PHE A 19 0.40 -12.80 -5.68
C PHE A 19 0.01 -11.84 -4.54
N LEU A 20 -0.07 -10.54 -4.81
CA LEU A 20 -0.46 -9.53 -3.83
C LEU A 20 -1.88 -9.76 -3.31
N SER A 21 -2.82 -10.13 -4.18
CA SER A 21 -4.20 -10.44 -3.77
C SER A 21 -4.24 -11.61 -2.77
N VAL A 22 -3.47 -12.68 -3.02
CA VAL A 22 -3.38 -13.82 -2.09
C VAL A 22 -2.76 -13.39 -0.76
N ILE A 23 -1.69 -12.59 -0.79
CA ILE A 23 -1.06 -12.06 0.43
C ILE A 23 -2.06 -11.22 1.24
N VAL A 24 -2.83 -10.34 0.60
CA VAL A 24 -3.85 -9.52 1.27
C VAL A 24 -4.91 -10.39 1.94
N LEU A 25 -5.39 -11.47 1.29
CA LEU A 25 -6.34 -12.40 1.91
C LEU A 25 -5.74 -13.08 3.15
N ILE A 26 -4.46 -13.47 3.10
CA ILE A 26 -3.77 -14.08 4.25
C ILE A 26 -3.60 -13.06 5.38
N LEU A 27 -3.17 -11.84 5.07
CA LEU A 27 -2.93 -10.77 6.05
C LEU A 27 -4.24 -10.34 6.73
N THR A 28 -5.33 -10.16 5.98
CA THR A 28 -6.64 -9.81 6.56
C THR A 28 -7.18 -10.89 7.50
N TRP A 29 -6.99 -12.17 7.19
CA TRP A 29 -7.29 -13.27 8.10
C TRP A 29 -6.40 -13.25 9.35
N GLY A 30 -5.09 -13.07 9.15
CA GLY A 30 -4.08 -13.05 10.20
C GLY A 30 -4.31 -11.91 11.20
N GLU A 31 -4.56 -10.71 10.70
CA GLU A 31 -4.87 -9.51 11.49
C GLU A 31 -6.09 -9.74 12.38
N ARG A 32 -7.21 -10.23 11.81
CA ARG A 32 -8.42 -10.51 12.60
C ARG A 32 -8.17 -11.53 13.71
N LYS A 33 -7.36 -12.56 13.46
CA LYS A 33 -6.99 -13.53 14.50
C LYS A 33 -6.05 -12.94 15.55
N ALA A 34 -5.05 -12.16 15.14
CA ALA A 34 -4.13 -11.50 16.05
C ALA A 34 -4.88 -10.56 17.00
N LEU A 35 -5.72 -9.66 16.44
CA LEU A 35 -6.55 -8.73 17.22
C LEU A 35 -7.54 -9.46 18.14
N ALA A 36 -8.10 -10.58 17.69
CA ALA A 36 -8.98 -11.38 18.55
C ALA A 36 -8.23 -11.96 19.76
N ARG A 37 -7.02 -12.51 19.55
CA ARG A 37 -6.19 -13.05 20.64
C ARG A 37 -5.76 -11.97 21.63
N ILE A 38 -5.38 -10.78 21.15
CA ILE A 38 -5.05 -9.63 22.00
C ILE A 38 -6.24 -9.27 22.90
N HIS A 39 -7.46 -9.30 22.36
CA HIS A 39 -8.70 -9.07 23.11
C HIS A 39 -9.24 -10.30 23.85
N MET A 40 -8.44 -11.37 24.02
CA MET A 40 -8.85 -12.62 24.70
C MET A 40 -10.14 -13.25 24.14
N ARG A 41 -10.39 -13.13 22.83
CA ARG A 41 -11.49 -13.80 22.13
C ARG A 41 -11.00 -14.62 20.95
N MET A 42 -11.82 -15.55 20.49
CA MET A 42 -11.53 -16.29 19.26
C MET A 42 -11.87 -15.43 18.03
N GLY A 43 -10.97 -15.46 17.03
CA GLY A 43 -11.22 -14.84 15.73
C GLY A 43 -12.21 -15.66 14.88
N PRO A 44 -12.25 -15.47 13.55
CA PRO A 44 -13.09 -16.28 12.66
C PRO A 44 -12.75 -17.78 12.78
N MET A 45 -13.76 -18.62 13.07
CA MET A 45 -13.58 -20.08 13.26
C MET A 45 -14.49 -20.95 12.39
N ARG A 46 -15.54 -20.38 11.77
CA ARG A 46 -16.61 -21.17 11.13
C ARG A 46 -16.41 -21.42 9.63
N VAL A 47 -15.93 -20.43 8.88
CA VAL A 47 -15.85 -20.53 7.40
C VAL A 47 -14.52 -21.18 7.01
N GLY A 48 -14.55 -22.49 6.73
CA GLY A 48 -13.37 -23.31 6.49
C GLY A 48 -12.62 -23.69 7.77
N PHE A 49 -11.49 -24.40 7.64
CA PHE A 49 -10.69 -24.84 8.78
C PHE A 49 -10.13 -23.64 9.56
N GLN A 50 -10.60 -23.45 10.80
CA GLN A 50 -10.29 -22.28 11.62
C GLN A 50 -10.48 -20.92 10.92
N GLY A 51 -11.50 -20.79 10.06
CA GLY A 51 -11.84 -19.51 9.42
C GLY A 51 -10.96 -19.09 8.24
N THR A 52 -10.12 -19.97 7.68
CA THR A 52 -9.20 -19.63 6.56
C THR A 52 -9.92 -19.13 5.31
N LEU A 53 -11.16 -19.56 5.08
CA LEU A 53 -11.96 -19.14 3.92
C LEU A 53 -12.77 -17.87 4.19
N GLN A 54 -12.64 -17.26 5.37
CA GLN A 54 -13.39 -16.04 5.72
C GLN A 54 -13.09 -14.84 4.80
N PRO A 55 -11.83 -14.50 4.47
CA PRO A 55 -11.56 -13.37 3.58
C PRO A 55 -12.18 -13.57 2.19
N LEU A 56 -12.13 -14.79 1.67
CA LEU A 56 -12.75 -15.13 0.39
C LEU A 56 -14.27 -14.96 0.43
N ALA A 57 -14.92 -15.40 1.50
CA ALA A 57 -16.35 -15.21 1.69
C ALA A 57 -16.73 -13.72 1.79
N ASP A 58 -15.90 -12.90 2.43
CA ASP A 58 -16.10 -11.45 2.51
C ASP A 58 -15.94 -10.79 1.13
N THR A 59 -14.96 -11.21 0.32
CA THR A 59 -14.81 -10.73 -1.07
C THR A 59 -16.04 -11.06 -1.91
N ILE A 60 -16.52 -12.31 -1.87
CA ILE A 60 -17.72 -12.72 -2.61
C ILE A 60 -18.93 -11.89 -2.15
N LYS A 61 -19.08 -11.70 -0.84
CA LYS A 61 -20.15 -10.86 -0.26
C LYS A 61 -20.09 -9.43 -0.79
N LEU A 62 -18.91 -8.80 -0.84
CA LEU A 62 -18.76 -7.43 -1.30
C LEU A 62 -19.04 -7.29 -2.80
N VAL A 63 -18.57 -8.24 -3.62
CA VAL A 63 -18.80 -8.22 -5.09
C VAL A 63 -20.26 -8.47 -5.45
N THR A 64 -20.97 -9.31 -4.67
CA THR A 64 -22.39 -9.59 -4.88
C THR A 64 -23.31 -8.53 -4.28
N LYS A 65 -22.76 -7.58 -3.51
CA LYS A 65 -23.56 -6.55 -2.87
C LYS A 65 -23.96 -5.49 -3.89
N GLU A 66 -25.20 -5.01 -3.77
CA GLU A 66 -25.69 -3.91 -4.59
C GLU A 66 -24.98 -2.60 -4.23
N ASP A 67 -24.45 -1.92 -5.26
CA ASP A 67 -23.82 -0.61 -5.15
C ASP A 67 -24.86 0.50 -5.17
N ILE A 68 -25.06 1.18 -4.04
CA ILE A 68 -25.99 2.31 -3.92
C ILE A 68 -25.22 3.62 -4.02
N LEU A 69 -25.44 4.37 -5.11
CA LEU A 69 -24.85 5.69 -5.32
C LEU A 69 -25.89 6.80 -5.08
N PRO A 70 -25.60 7.81 -4.24
CA PRO A 70 -26.47 8.99 -4.09
C PRO A 70 -26.66 9.73 -5.43
N SER A 71 -27.86 10.26 -5.68
CA SER A 71 -28.18 10.93 -6.96
C SER A 71 -27.43 12.25 -7.18
N TRP A 72 -26.99 12.90 -6.11
CA TRP A 72 -26.21 14.15 -6.13
C TRP A 72 -24.69 13.93 -6.14
N ALA A 73 -24.22 12.67 -6.12
CA ALA A 73 -22.80 12.35 -6.19
C ALA A 73 -22.23 12.56 -7.60
N ASP A 74 -20.98 13.01 -7.70
CA ASP A 74 -20.28 13.03 -8.99
C ASP A 74 -19.90 11.59 -9.35
N ARG A 75 -20.73 10.98 -10.20
CA ARG A 75 -20.57 9.59 -10.62
C ARG A 75 -19.19 9.32 -11.21
N ARG A 76 -18.64 10.21 -12.04
CA ARG A 76 -17.35 9.94 -12.71
C ARG A 76 -16.21 9.94 -11.70
N VAL A 77 -16.16 10.96 -10.85
CA VAL A 77 -15.12 11.07 -9.83
C VAL A 77 -15.23 9.95 -8.80
N TYR A 78 -16.45 9.61 -8.38
CA TYR A 78 -16.71 8.53 -7.42
C TYR A 78 -16.20 7.16 -7.91
N TRP A 79 -16.43 6.81 -9.18
CA TRP A 79 -15.97 5.53 -9.74
C TRP A 79 -14.46 5.49 -10.00
N ILE A 80 -13.82 6.63 -10.32
CA ILE A 80 -12.37 6.68 -10.57
C ILE A 80 -11.58 6.72 -9.25
N ALA A 81 -12.15 7.28 -8.18
CA ALA A 81 -11.44 7.47 -6.92
C ALA A 81 -10.83 6.17 -6.33
N PRO A 82 -11.53 5.02 -6.24
CA PRO A 82 -10.93 3.77 -5.79
C PRO A 82 -9.76 3.32 -6.67
N VAL A 83 -9.86 3.50 -7.99
CA VAL A 83 -8.78 3.17 -8.93
C VAL A 83 -7.57 4.06 -8.71
N ALA A 84 -7.79 5.34 -8.45
CA ALA A 84 -6.72 6.32 -8.18
C ALA A 84 -5.97 6.02 -6.87
N VAL A 85 -6.61 5.38 -5.88
CA VAL A 85 -5.92 4.91 -4.65
C VAL A 85 -5.22 3.57 -4.90
N PHE A 86 -5.88 2.64 -5.58
CA PHE A 86 -5.40 1.28 -5.76
C PHE A 86 -4.22 1.16 -6.74
N LEU A 87 -4.25 1.92 -7.83
CA LEU A 87 -3.25 1.83 -8.89
C LEU A 87 -1.83 2.20 -8.42
N PRO A 88 -1.61 3.32 -7.69
CA PRO A 88 -0.31 3.63 -7.11
C PRO A 88 0.21 2.50 -6.22
N ALA A 89 -0.63 1.93 -5.35
CA ALA A 89 -0.23 0.85 -4.45
C ALA A 89 0.31 -0.38 -5.19
N LEU A 90 -0.27 -0.74 -6.34
CA LEU A 90 0.27 -1.80 -7.20
C LEU A 90 1.57 -1.40 -7.91
N LEU A 91 1.65 -0.16 -8.39
CA LEU A 91 2.81 0.35 -9.11
C LEU A 91 4.08 0.37 -8.25
N LEU A 92 3.96 0.63 -6.94
CA LEU A 92 5.09 0.57 -6.00
C LEU A 92 5.85 -0.76 -6.06
N TRP A 93 5.16 -1.86 -6.30
CA TRP A 93 5.76 -3.21 -6.32
C TRP A 93 6.56 -3.54 -7.58
N VAL A 94 6.54 -2.68 -8.61
CA VAL A 94 7.28 -2.91 -9.86
C VAL A 94 8.78 -3.00 -9.63
N THR A 95 9.30 -2.19 -8.69
CA THR A 95 10.75 -2.03 -8.46
C THR A 95 11.26 -2.78 -7.23
N ILE A 96 10.36 -3.19 -6.32
CA ILE A 96 10.74 -3.84 -5.06
C ILE A 96 11.28 -5.25 -5.36
N PRO A 97 12.54 -5.55 -5.02
CA PRO A 97 13.11 -6.87 -5.22
C PRO A 97 12.59 -7.84 -4.15
N LEU A 98 11.94 -8.94 -4.57
CA LEU A 98 11.51 -10.02 -3.67
C LEU A 98 12.62 -11.08 -3.48
N GLY A 99 13.61 -11.10 -4.37
CA GLY A 99 14.76 -11.99 -4.34
C GLY A 99 15.78 -11.54 -5.38
N ARG A 100 16.93 -12.22 -5.45
CA ARG A 100 18.07 -11.83 -6.29
C ARG A 100 17.71 -11.61 -7.76
N ASP A 101 16.88 -12.51 -8.31
CA ASP A 101 16.40 -12.45 -9.70
C ASP A 101 14.89 -12.21 -9.78
N LEU A 102 14.21 -11.98 -8.64
CA LEU A 102 12.76 -11.83 -8.57
C LEU A 102 12.40 -10.36 -8.38
N VAL A 103 12.48 -9.61 -9.49
CA VAL A 103 12.02 -8.22 -9.60
C VAL A 103 11.37 -8.03 -10.96
N LEU A 104 10.24 -7.31 -11.01
CA LEU A 104 9.52 -7.11 -12.27
C LEU A 104 10.30 -6.21 -13.22
N ARG A 105 10.86 -5.11 -12.68
CA ARG A 105 11.83 -4.27 -13.39
C ARG A 105 12.73 -3.53 -12.41
N ASN A 106 14.03 -3.77 -12.50
CA ASN A 106 14.98 -2.93 -11.78
C ASN A 106 15.07 -1.55 -12.45
N LEU A 107 14.91 -0.49 -11.67
CA LEU A 107 15.07 0.90 -12.10
C LEU A 107 16.28 1.51 -11.38
N GLU A 108 17.13 2.24 -12.09
CA GLU A 108 18.28 2.93 -11.51
C GLU A 108 17.85 3.92 -10.41
N LEU A 109 16.73 4.60 -10.62
CA LEU A 109 16.09 5.51 -9.67
C LEU A 109 14.91 4.84 -8.95
N GLY A 110 15.03 3.55 -8.60
CA GLY A 110 13.95 2.75 -8.03
C GLY A 110 13.38 3.31 -6.73
N LEU A 111 14.24 3.83 -5.85
CA LEU A 111 13.82 4.44 -4.59
C LEU A 111 13.05 5.76 -4.81
N PHE A 112 13.53 6.59 -5.74
CA PHE A 112 12.85 7.83 -6.12
C PHE A 112 11.49 7.55 -6.78
N TYR A 113 11.41 6.49 -7.59
CA TYR A 113 10.16 6.03 -8.18
C TYR A 113 9.12 5.68 -7.12
N ILE A 114 9.50 4.94 -6.07
CA ILE A 114 8.60 4.59 -4.95
C ILE A 114 8.05 5.87 -4.30
N THR A 115 8.93 6.81 -3.94
CA THR A 115 8.52 8.08 -3.30
C THR A 115 7.68 8.98 -4.21
N ALA A 116 7.84 8.89 -5.54
CA ALA A 116 7.04 9.67 -6.47
C ALA A 116 5.62 9.09 -6.63
N ILE A 117 5.50 7.76 -6.59
CA ILE A 117 4.23 7.06 -6.75
C ILE A 117 3.40 7.07 -5.46
N SER A 118 4.02 7.01 -4.28
CA SER A 118 3.31 7.03 -2.97
C SER A 118 2.39 8.25 -2.86
N VAL A 119 2.88 9.43 -3.22
CA VAL A 119 2.14 10.71 -3.17
C VAL A 119 0.88 10.70 -4.04
N LEU A 120 0.83 9.91 -5.12
CA LEU A 120 -0.34 9.87 -6.02
C LEU A 120 -1.58 9.29 -5.33
N SER A 121 -1.40 8.47 -4.29
CA SER A 121 -2.52 7.89 -3.53
C SER A 121 -3.37 8.96 -2.82
N VAL A 122 -2.76 10.08 -2.43
CA VAL A 122 -3.43 11.22 -1.78
C VAL A 122 -4.52 11.82 -2.67
N MET A 123 -4.28 11.87 -3.99
CA MET A 123 -5.28 12.38 -4.95
C MET A 123 -6.51 11.50 -4.98
N GLY A 124 -6.36 10.18 -4.87
CA GLY A 124 -7.48 9.25 -4.83
C GLY A 124 -8.39 9.48 -3.62
N LEU A 125 -7.82 9.81 -2.46
CA LEU A 125 -8.59 10.14 -1.25
C LEU A 125 -9.35 11.46 -1.38
N LEU A 126 -8.74 12.48 -1.97
CA LEU A 126 -9.41 13.75 -2.27
C LEU A 126 -10.56 13.55 -3.26
N MET A 127 -10.35 12.74 -4.30
CA MET A 127 -11.39 12.39 -5.26
C MET A 127 -12.54 11.62 -4.58
N ALA A 128 -12.25 10.71 -3.66
CA ALA A 128 -13.28 9.98 -2.92
C ALA A 128 -14.13 10.93 -2.05
N GLY A 129 -13.48 11.87 -1.34
CA GLY A 129 -14.16 12.87 -0.53
C GLY A 129 -15.03 13.82 -1.37
N TRP A 130 -14.50 14.31 -2.49
CA TRP A 130 -15.22 15.19 -3.42
C TRP A 130 -16.38 14.47 -4.12
N GLY A 131 -16.13 13.28 -4.66
CA GLY A 131 -17.11 12.49 -5.43
C GLY A 131 -18.33 12.07 -4.63
N SER A 132 -18.20 11.94 -3.30
CA SER A 132 -19.29 11.63 -2.38
C SER A 132 -20.34 12.74 -2.23
N ALA A 133 -20.00 13.98 -2.63
CA ALA A 133 -20.90 15.15 -2.57
C ALA A 133 -21.58 15.36 -1.19
N ASN A 134 -20.85 15.09 -0.12
CA ASN A 134 -21.28 15.30 1.27
C ASN A 134 -20.24 16.14 2.01
N LYS A 135 -20.70 17.17 2.73
CA LYS A 135 -19.85 18.08 3.53
C LYS A 135 -18.91 17.32 4.47
N TYR A 136 -19.40 16.29 5.16
CA TYR A 136 -18.59 15.54 6.12
C TYR A 136 -17.53 14.68 5.44
N ALA A 137 -17.89 14.01 4.33
CA ALA A 137 -16.95 13.22 3.55
C ALA A 137 -15.83 14.09 2.95
N MET A 138 -16.18 15.29 2.48
CA MET A 138 -15.20 16.23 1.94
C MET A 138 -14.26 16.77 3.01
N LEU A 139 -14.77 17.12 4.21
CA LEU A 139 -13.93 17.54 5.34
C LEU A 139 -13.00 16.40 5.80
N GLY A 140 -13.50 15.17 5.89
CA GLY A 140 -12.69 13.99 6.21
C GLY A 140 -11.59 13.75 5.16
N GLY A 141 -11.93 13.84 3.87
CA GLY A 141 -10.96 13.71 2.77
C GLY A 141 -9.86 14.78 2.80
N LEU A 142 -10.20 16.04 3.10
CA LEU A 142 -9.21 17.12 3.25
C LEU A 142 -8.31 16.92 4.47
N ARG A 143 -8.85 16.41 5.59
CA ARG A 143 -8.07 16.09 6.78
C ARG A 143 -7.10 14.94 6.52
N ALA A 144 -7.58 13.87 5.89
CA ALA A 144 -6.75 12.74 5.48
C ALA A 144 -5.62 13.18 4.56
N ALA A 145 -5.93 13.99 3.53
CA ALA A 145 -4.92 14.50 2.62
C ALA A 145 -3.87 15.36 3.34
N GLY A 146 -4.29 16.27 4.23
CA GLY A 146 -3.37 17.08 5.02
C GLY A 146 -2.44 16.25 5.90
N GLN A 147 -2.96 15.17 6.51
CA GLN A 147 -2.17 14.23 7.29
C GLN A 147 -1.13 13.52 6.41
N LEU A 148 -1.56 12.88 5.32
CA LEU A 148 -0.66 12.10 4.45
C LEU A 148 0.46 12.95 3.87
N ILE A 149 0.15 14.14 3.36
CA ILE A 149 1.15 15.08 2.84
C ILE A 149 2.17 15.47 3.93
N SER A 150 1.72 15.63 5.18
CA SER A 150 2.60 16.01 6.30
C SER A 150 3.56 14.90 6.69
N TYR A 151 3.14 13.63 6.60
CA TYR A 151 3.98 12.47 6.93
C TYR A 151 4.87 11.99 5.76
N GLU A 152 4.61 12.45 4.54
CA GLU A 152 5.45 12.12 3.38
C GLU A 152 6.87 12.70 3.51
N ILE A 153 6.99 13.94 3.99
CA ILE A 153 8.30 14.61 4.14
C ILE A 153 9.23 13.81 5.09
N PRO A 154 8.83 13.49 6.34
CA PRO A 154 9.69 12.69 7.22
C PRO A 154 9.95 11.27 6.68
N PHE A 155 8.97 10.67 5.97
CA PHE A 155 9.17 9.39 5.29
C PHE A 155 10.30 9.47 4.26
N ILE A 156 10.24 10.42 3.33
CA ILE A 156 11.27 10.65 2.30
C ILE A 156 12.63 10.96 2.94
N MET A 157 12.67 11.81 3.97
CA MET A 157 13.92 12.15 4.66
C MET A 157 14.59 10.94 5.32
N SER A 158 13.79 10.03 5.91
CA SER A 158 14.33 8.80 6.52
C SER A 158 14.94 7.85 5.47
N ILE A 159 14.32 7.75 4.30
CA ILE A 159 14.77 6.92 3.19
C ILE A 159 16.03 7.49 2.52
N LEU A 160 16.09 8.83 2.37
CA LEU A 160 17.27 9.51 1.83
C LEU A 160 18.51 9.24 2.69
N GLY A 161 18.36 9.12 4.01
CA GLY A 161 19.44 8.73 4.91
C GLY A 161 20.09 7.40 4.52
N VAL A 162 19.30 6.41 4.10
CA VAL A 162 19.80 5.11 3.62
C VAL A 162 20.45 5.23 2.24
N ALA A 163 19.82 5.99 1.32
CA ALA A 163 20.37 6.23 -0.01
C ALA A 163 21.76 6.88 0.05
N MET A 164 21.98 7.79 0.99
CA MET A 164 23.28 8.43 1.22
C MET A 164 24.34 7.46 1.76
N LEU A 165 23.97 6.44 2.54
CA LEU A 165 24.93 5.42 2.99
C LEU A 165 25.39 4.52 1.84
N VAL A 166 24.46 4.17 0.95
CA VAL A 166 24.72 3.28 -0.19
C VAL A 166 25.33 4.03 -1.39
N GLN A 167 25.13 5.35 -1.45
CA GLN A 167 25.47 6.20 -2.61
C GLN A 167 24.76 5.75 -3.91
N SER A 168 23.55 5.23 -3.78
CA SER A 168 22.73 4.75 -4.91
C SER A 168 21.24 4.79 -4.56
N LEU A 169 20.41 4.98 -5.58
CA LEU A 169 18.94 4.91 -5.48
C LEU A 169 18.37 3.60 -6.05
N ASN A 170 19.24 2.70 -6.51
CA ASN A 170 18.85 1.38 -7.00
C ASN A 170 18.59 0.43 -5.83
N LEU A 171 17.39 -0.12 -5.74
CA LEU A 171 16.95 -0.96 -4.62
C LEU A 171 17.78 -2.24 -4.47
N ILE A 172 18.24 -2.84 -5.58
CA ILE A 172 19.10 -4.03 -5.52
C ILE A 172 20.43 -3.69 -4.87
N THR A 173 21.06 -2.58 -5.27
CA THR A 173 22.33 -2.14 -4.66
C THR A 173 22.17 -1.80 -3.18
N ILE A 174 21.00 -1.30 -2.77
CA ILE A 174 20.69 -1.03 -1.36
C ILE A 174 20.59 -2.34 -0.57
N VAL A 175 19.89 -3.35 -1.10
CA VAL A 175 19.77 -4.66 -0.45
C VAL A 175 21.11 -5.39 -0.39
N ASP A 176 21.89 -5.37 -1.47
CA ASP A 176 23.23 -5.97 -1.50
C ASP A 176 24.18 -5.30 -0.51
N GLY A 177 24.06 -3.98 -0.33
CA GLY A 177 24.81 -3.20 0.67
C GLY A 177 24.50 -3.60 2.12
N GLN A 178 23.39 -4.29 2.39
CA GLN A 178 22.99 -4.77 3.72
C GLN A 178 23.55 -6.15 4.08
N ALA A 179 24.37 -6.76 3.22
CA ALA A 179 24.86 -8.14 3.43
C ALA A 179 25.62 -8.34 4.76
N ASN A 180 26.32 -7.33 5.25
CA ASN A 180 27.10 -7.42 6.49
C ASN A 180 26.32 -6.96 7.73
N TYR A 181 25.66 -5.80 7.64
CA TYR A 181 24.84 -5.23 8.69
C TYR A 181 23.66 -4.51 8.08
N GLY A 182 22.48 -4.67 8.69
CA GLY A 182 21.28 -3.96 8.25
C GLY A 182 21.36 -2.47 8.54
N TYR A 183 20.96 -1.62 7.58
CA TYR A 183 20.94 -0.16 7.78
C TYR A 183 20.03 0.30 8.92
N ALA A 184 19.05 -0.53 9.31
CA ALA A 184 18.23 -0.35 10.51
C ALA A 184 19.07 -0.19 11.79
N LEU A 185 20.22 -0.88 11.90
CA LEU A 185 21.10 -0.80 13.06
C LEU A 185 22.01 0.43 13.02
N VAL A 186 22.38 0.88 11.82
CA VAL A 186 23.23 2.07 11.62
C VAL A 186 22.43 3.35 11.82
N GLN A 187 21.17 3.35 11.40
CA GLN A 187 20.26 4.50 11.51
C GLN A 187 19.00 4.15 12.33
N PRO A 188 19.13 3.94 13.65
CA PRO A 188 17.97 3.61 14.49
C PRO A 188 16.95 4.75 14.54
N LEU A 189 17.40 6.01 14.49
CA LEU A 189 16.50 7.17 14.40
C LEU A 189 15.77 7.22 13.06
N GLY A 190 16.48 6.95 11.96
CA GLY A 190 15.89 6.87 10.62
C GLY A 190 14.83 5.78 10.54
N LEU A 191 15.12 4.60 11.11
CA LEU A 191 14.15 3.51 11.22
C LEU A 191 12.90 3.92 12.01
N PHE A 192 13.07 4.58 13.16
CA PHE A 192 11.94 5.03 13.97
C PHE A 192 11.05 6.02 13.21
N ILE A 193 11.66 7.00 12.53
CA ILE A 193 10.93 7.98 11.71
C ILE A 193 10.22 7.28 10.55
N PHE A 194 10.90 6.36 9.86
CA PHE A 194 10.34 5.58 8.75
C PHE A 194 9.11 4.77 9.21
N LEU A 195 9.20 4.06 10.33
CA LEU A 195 8.09 3.27 10.86
C LEU A 195 6.91 4.13 11.31
N MET A 196 7.18 5.24 12.00
CA MET A 196 6.11 6.15 12.46
C MET A 196 5.43 6.87 11.29
N ALA A 197 6.20 7.36 10.33
CA ALA A 197 5.67 8.01 9.13
C ALA A 197 4.91 7.01 8.25
N GLY A 198 5.46 5.81 8.02
CA GLY A 198 4.79 4.76 7.25
C GLY A 198 3.49 4.27 7.91
N LEU A 199 3.44 4.18 9.25
CA LEU A 199 2.20 3.86 9.96
C LEU A 199 1.13 4.96 9.78
N ALA A 200 1.56 6.22 9.81
CA ALA A 200 0.69 7.37 9.58
C ALA A 200 0.17 7.45 8.14
N GLU A 201 0.99 7.02 7.16
CA GLU A 201 0.66 6.99 5.74
C GLU A 201 -0.38 5.91 5.41
N VAL A 202 -0.25 4.72 6.02
CA VAL A 202 -1.22 3.62 5.83
C VAL A 202 -2.55 3.90 6.56
N GLY A 203 -2.55 4.78 7.56
CA GLY A 203 -3.74 5.09 8.35
C GLY A 203 -4.14 4.01 9.33
N GLY A 204 -3.17 3.24 9.81
CA GLY A 204 -3.38 2.29 10.89
C GLY A 204 -3.50 2.98 12.25
N THR A 205 -4.13 2.30 13.21
CA THR A 205 -4.07 2.69 14.63
C THR A 205 -2.61 2.86 15.07
N PRO A 206 -2.25 3.94 15.79
CA PRO A 206 -3.10 4.91 16.47
C PRO A 206 -3.39 6.22 15.69
N LEU A 207 -3.03 6.30 14.41
CA LEU A 207 -3.05 7.54 13.62
C LEU A 207 -4.21 7.57 12.60
N ASP A 208 -5.32 6.92 12.91
CA ASP A 208 -6.49 6.67 12.06
C ASP A 208 -7.56 7.78 12.14
N ILE A 209 -7.17 9.05 12.14
CA ILE A 209 -8.07 10.20 12.40
C ILE A 209 -8.53 10.89 11.10
N TYR A 210 -9.37 10.22 10.29
CA TYR A 210 -10.00 10.79 9.09
C TYR A 210 -11.51 10.96 9.23
#